data_AF-K8W2Z1-F1
#
_entry.id   AF-K8W2Z1-F1
#
_cell.length_a   1.000
_cell.length_b   1.000
_cell.length_c   1.000
_cell.angle_alpha   90.00
_cell.angle_beta   90.00
_cell.angle_gamma   90.00
#
_symmetry.space_group_name_H-M   'P 1'
#
loop_
_entity.id
_entity.type
_entity.pdbx_description
1 polymer ?
#
loop_
_entity_poly.entity_id
_entity_poly.type
_entity_poly.pdbx_seq_one_letter_code
_entity_poly.pdbx_strand_id
1 'polypeptide(L)'
;MKRILLFITIETFMMAASAQNANINAPSIPIVRERLFNIDYTETELRYDPDLPKRAPRPKTQQQVVELYYRALADNQEDDNYLMHSFFSVGCSDTKGHQYHAGSAKEECVIANFFLKRVLKINPNNGLALLTKGFYHHDFGGVEENMQKAISYYEKAYHLYGNRVLAAGSNLYGIYMHGSGGIPQDLKKAKYYLTHVAEDNPRGKAAYYLKNFDTFVDLIKISNDGDRCYEQAPNNRDWIKKCIDEVERKTEEYQKKHQGTQKETDANG
;
A
#
# COMPACT_ATOMS: atom_id res chain seq x y z
N MET A 1 54.40 -50.80 -22.91
CA MET A 1 54.18 -50.85 -21.44
C MET A 1 53.50 -49.57 -21.00
N LYS A 2 52.43 -49.72 -20.22
CA LYS A 2 51.52 -48.69 -19.70
C LYS A 2 52.24 -47.63 -18.85
N ARG A 3 51.77 -46.37 -18.92
CA ARG A 3 51.13 -45.68 -17.77
C ARG A 3 50.51 -44.35 -18.21
N ILE A 4 49.18 -44.36 -18.17
CA ILE A 4 48.29 -43.20 -18.17
C ILE A 4 48.42 -42.54 -16.79
N LEU A 5 48.65 -41.24 -16.73
CA LEU A 5 48.33 -40.44 -15.55
C LEU A 5 47.34 -39.33 -15.95
N LEU A 6 46.20 -39.41 -15.31
CA LEU A 6 45.02 -38.55 -15.41
C LEU A 6 45.01 -37.68 -14.16
N PHE A 7 45.05 -36.36 -14.28
CA PHE A 7 44.73 -35.42 -13.18
C PHE A 7 44.13 -34.16 -13.82
N ILE A 8 42.80 -34.15 -13.99
CA ILE A 8 41.79 -33.53 -13.10
C ILE A 8 41.97 -32.02 -13.00
N THR A 9 41.07 -31.33 -13.70
CA THR A 9 40.77 -29.90 -13.69
C THR A 9 40.42 -29.41 -12.29
N ILE A 10 41.08 -28.35 -11.82
CA ILE A 10 40.57 -27.52 -10.72
C ILE A 10 40.14 -26.19 -11.34
N GLU A 11 38.97 -26.18 -11.96
CA GLU A 11 38.16 -24.96 -12.09
C GLU A 11 37.23 -24.90 -10.88
N THR A 12 37.69 -24.30 -9.79
CA THR A 12 36.78 -23.82 -8.73
C THR A 12 37.55 -22.81 -7.89
N PHE A 13 37.44 -21.52 -8.21
CA PHE A 13 37.51 -20.46 -7.19
C PHE A 13 37.03 -19.12 -7.77
N MET A 14 35.76 -19.04 -8.16
CA MET A 14 35.09 -17.76 -8.41
C MET A 14 33.60 -17.82 -8.06
N MET A 15 33.26 -18.23 -6.84
CA MET A 15 31.94 -18.00 -6.25
C MET A 15 32.05 -17.84 -4.73
N ALA A 16 32.67 -16.76 -4.26
CA ALA A 16 32.60 -16.35 -2.84
C ALA A 16 32.68 -14.83 -2.65
N ALA A 17 32.45 -14.04 -3.71
CA ALA A 17 32.54 -12.58 -3.66
C ALA A 17 31.18 -11.85 -3.77
N SER A 18 30.06 -12.56 -3.96
CA SER A 18 28.74 -11.93 -4.12
C SER A 18 28.03 -11.65 -2.78
N ALA A 19 28.17 -12.51 -1.78
CA ALA A 19 27.41 -12.40 -0.53
C ALA A 19 27.95 -11.33 0.44
N GLN A 20 29.26 -11.09 0.48
CA GLN A 20 29.86 -10.13 1.42
C GLN A 20 29.58 -8.66 1.07
N ASN A 21 29.41 -8.33 -0.21
CA ASN A 21 29.15 -6.96 -0.64
C ASN A 21 27.67 -6.53 -0.55
N ALA A 22 26.73 -7.47 -0.43
CA ALA A 22 25.29 -7.14 -0.39
C ALA A 22 24.80 -6.60 0.97
N ASN A 23 25.58 -6.83 2.05
CA ASN A 23 25.15 -6.58 3.44
C ASN A 23 25.83 -5.38 4.12
N ILE A 24 26.72 -4.66 3.43
CA ILE A 24 27.51 -3.55 3.99
C ILE A 24 26.63 -2.38 4.49
N ASN A 25 25.38 -2.28 4.01
CA ASN A 25 24.45 -1.20 4.35
C ASN A 25 23.14 -1.67 5.01
N ALA A 26 23.09 -2.89 5.56
CA ALA A 26 21.88 -3.36 6.24
C ALA A 26 21.69 -2.64 7.59
N PRO A 27 20.51 -2.08 7.88
CA PRO A 27 20.24 -1.46 9.18
C PRO A 27 20.21 -2.53 10.28
N SER A 28 20.71 -2.18 11.47
CA SER A 28 20.61 -3.05 12.64
C SER A 28 19.16 -3.34 12.99
N ILE A 29 18.90 -4.54 13.52
CA ILE A 29 17.57 -4.89 14.05
C ILE A 29 17.24 -3.90 15.19
N PRO A 30 16.12 -3.16 15.12
CA PRO A 30 15.71 -2.25 16.19
C PRO A 30 15.25 -3.05 17.41
N ILE A 31 14.92 -2.36 18.50
CA ILE A 31 14.28 -2.99 19.66
C ILE A 31 12.96 -3.63 19.21
N VAL A 32 12.92 -4.96 19.22
CA VAL A 32 11.73 -5.73 18.83
C VAL A 32 10.71 -5.65 19.96
N ARG A 33 9.54 -5.09 19.66
CA ARG A 33 8.48 -4.87 20.64
C ARG A 33 7.49 -6.01 20.63
N GLU A 34 6.99 -6.37 21.81
CA GLU A 34 5.97 -7.41 22.00
C GLU A 34 4.75 -7.22 21.09
N ARG A 35 4.36 -5.97 20.81
CA ARG A 35 3.23 -5.65 19.91
C ARG A 35 3.38 -6.24 18.51
N LEU A 36 4.61 -6.46 18.02
CA LEU A 36 4.86 -6.95 16.68
C LEU A 36 4.56 -8.45 16.53
N PHE A 37 4.57 -9.21 17.64
CA PHE A 37 4.29 -10.65 17.63
C PHE A 37 2.80 -10.99 17.57
N ASN A 38 1.95 -10.04 17.95
CA ASN A 38 0.49 -10.18 17.98
C ASN A 38 -0.19 -9.76 16.65
N ILE A 39 0.61 -9.50 15.62
CA ILE A 39 0.13 -9.08 14.30
C ILE A 39 0.37 -10.22 13.33
N ASP A 40 -0.69 -10.67 12.66
CA ASP A 40 -0.61 -11.68 11.59
C ASP A 40 -0.65 -11.01 10.21
N TYR A 41 -0.59 -11.82 9.15
CA TYR A 41 -0.74 -11.31 7.78
C TYR A 41 -2.12 -10.69 7.57
N THR A 42 -2.16 -9.59 6.83
CA THR A 42 -3.41 -8.90 6.51
C THR A 42 -4.25 -9.68 5.51
N GLU A 43 -5.55 -9.41 5.46
CA GLU A 43 -6.44 -10.00 4.44
C GLU A 43 -5.94 -9.73 3.02
N THR A 44 -5.38 -8.53 2.77
CA THR A 44 -4.81 -8.16 1.47
C THR A 44 -3.63 -9.06 1.10
N GLU A 45 -2.73 -9.34 2.06
CA GLU A 45 -1.60 -10.24 1.86
C GLU A 45 -2.06 -11.67 1.56
N LEU A 46 -3.00 -12.18 2.36
CA LEU A 46 -3.51 -13.55 2.21
C LEU A 46 -4.34 -13.75 0.94
N ARG A 47 -5.05 -12.71 0.48
CA ARG A 47 -5.79 -12.77 -0.79
C ARG A 47 -4.84 -12.83 -1.98
N TYR A 48 -3.70 -12.15 -1.89
CA TYR A 48 -2.69 -12.16 -2.94
C TYR A 48 -1.90 -13.47 -2.95
N ASP A 49 -1.44 -13.92 -1.78
CA ASP A 49 -0.67 -15.14 -1.61
C ASP A 49 -1.15 -15.90 -0.35
N PRO A 50 -2.14 -16.81 -0.51
CA PRO A 50 -2.69 -17.57 0.61
C PRO A 50 -1.70 -18.58 1.20
N ASP A 51 -0.64 -18.93 0.47
CA ASP A 51 0.41 -19.84 0.94
C ASP A 51 1.58 -19.10 1.59
N LEU A 52 1.60 -17.77 1.58
CA LEU A 52 2.62 -16.94 2.23
C LEU A 52 2.86 -17.34 3.70
N PRO A 53 1.84 -17.60 4.55
CA PRO A 53 2.08 -18.03 5.93
C PRO A 53 2.79 -19.38 6.06
N LYS A 54 2.67 -20.25 5.05
CA LYS A 54 3.35 -21.56 5.04
C LYS A 54 4.82 -21.40 4.65
N ARG A 55 5.11 -20.54 3.67
CA ARG A 55 6.48 -20.30 3.17
C ARG A 55 7.29 -19.39 4.08
N ALA A 56 6.63 -18.40 4.68
CA ALA A 56 7.22 -17.40 5.55
C ALA A 56 6.35 -17.20 6.81
N PRO A 57 6.41 -18.12 7.78
CA PRO A 57 5.66 -17.98 9.03
C PRO A 57 6.16 -16.78 9.84
N ARG A 58 5.24 -15.97 10.38
CA ARG A 58 5.64 -14.78 11.16
C ARG A 58 6.40 -15.18 12.44
N PRO A 59 7.49 -14.48 12.79
CA PRO A 59 8.20 -14.68 14.05
C PRO A 59 7.28 -14.45 15.25
N LYS A 60 7.43 -15.28 16.27
CA LYS A 60 6.74 -15.18 17.58
C LYS A 60 7.70 -14.93 18.74
N THR A 61 9.01 -14.95 18.48
CA THR A 61 10.05 -14.64 19.48
C THR A 61 11.11 -13.71 18.90
N GLN A 62 11.84 -13.01 19.77
CA GLN A 62 12.96 -12.16 19.35
C GLN A 62 14.06 -12.97 18.66
N GLN A 63 14.33 -14.20 19.12
CA GLN A 63 15.30 -15.08 18.47
C GLN A 63 14.91 -15.38 17.02
N GLN A 64 13.63 -15.69 16.76
CA GLN A 64 13.15 -15.95 15.40
C GLN A 64 13.28 -14.72 14.48
N VAL A 65 13.15 -13.50 15.03
CA VAL A 65 13.40 -12.26 14.26
C VAL A 65 14.87 -12.13 13.88
N VAL A 66 15.79 -12.45 14.80
CA VAL A 66 17.23 -12.43 14.54
C VAL A 66 17.61 -13.47 13.47
N GLU A 67 17.10 -14.68 13.57
CA GLU A 67 17.32 -15.74 12.58
C GLU A 67 16.76 -15.34 11.21
N LEU A 68 15.52 -14.83 11.17
CA LEU A 68 14.91 -14.32 9.95
C LEU A 68 15.72 -13.20 9.31
N TYR A 69 16.23 -12.25 10.09
CA TYR A 69 17.06 -11.15 9.59
C TYR A 69 18.28 -11.68 8.82
N TYR A 70 19.03 -12.62 9.40
CA TYR A 70 20.19 -13.19 8.72
C TYR A 70 19.81 -14.05 7.52
N ARG A 71 18.70 -14.82 7.58
CA ARG A 71 18.18 -15.54 6.42
C ARG A 71 17.81 -14.60 5.28
N ALA A 72 17.08 -13.51 5.56
CA ALA A 72 16.68 -12.52 4.56
C ALA A 72 17.87 -11.79 3.89
N LEU A 73 18.98 -11.64 4.61
CA LEU A 73 20.21 -11.05 4.06
C LEU A 73 20.99 -11.99 3.14
N ALA A 74 20.71 -13.29 3.14
CA ALA A 74 21.28 -14.23 2.18
C ALA A 74 20.71 -14.02 0.76
N ASP A 75 21.39 -14.57 -0.25
CA ASP A 75 21.07 -14.34 -1.66
C ASP A 75 19.72 -14.98 -2.06
N ASN A 76 18.92 -14.24 -2.83
CA ASN A 76 17.65 -14.67 -3.45
C ASN A 76 16.51 -15.12 -2.49
N GLN A 77 16.45 -14.55 -1.29
CA GLN A 77 15.46 -14.93 -0.26
C GLN A 77 14.20 -14.04 -0.28
N GLU A 78 13.45 -14.03 -1.38
CA GLU A 78 12.31 -13.12 -1.57
C GLU A 78 11.30 -13.13 -0.40
N ASP A 79 10.81 -14.31 -0.03
CA ASP A 79 9.79 -14.47 1.01
C ASP A 79 10.29 -14.00 2.39
N ASP A 80 11.55 -14.30 2.75
CA ASP A 80 12.13 -13.83 4.01
C ASP A 80 12.34 -12.30 4.01
N ASN A 81 12.72 -11.71 2.86
CA ASN A 81 12.81 -10.25 2.72
C ASN A 81 11.40 -9.62 2.83
N TYR A 82 10.39 -10.23 2.23
CA TYR A 82 9.01 -9.75 2.34
C TYR A 82 8.50 -9.86 3.79
N LEU A 83 8.76 -10.97 4.46
CA LEU A 83 8.37 -11.15 5.86
C LEU A 83 9.08 -10.16 6.79
N MET A 84 10.37 -9.88 6.58
CA MET A 84 11.06 -8.82 7.32
C MET A 84 10.43 -7.45 7.09
N HIS A 85 10.05 -7.14 5.86
CA HIS A 85 9.32 -5.92 5.54
C HIS A 85 7.96 -5.87 6.26
N SER A 86 7.13 -6.89 6.08
CA SER A 86 5.78 -7.00 6.66
C SER A 86 5.81 -6.98 8.20
N PHE A 87 6.85 -7.55 8.81
CA PHE A 87 7.01 -7.58 10.27
C PHE A 87 7.18 -6.18 10.87
N PHE A 88 7.99 -5.32 10.25
CA PHE A 88 8.33 -4.01 10.76
C PHE A 88 7.53 -2.85 10.14
N SER A 89 6.72 -3.11 9.10
CA SER A 89 5.96 -2.08 8.36
C SER A 89 5.00 -1.27 9.22
N VAL A 90 4.57 -1.81 10.37
CA VAL A 90 3.71 -1.14 11.35
C VAL A 90 4.31 0.17 11.86
N GLY A 91 5.65 0.26 11.94
CA GLY A 91 6.34 1.50 12.30
C GLY A 91 6.23 2.60 11.24
N CYS A 92 5.87 2.27 10.00
CA CYS A 92 5.72 3.27 8.92
C CYS A 92 4.41 4.06 8.99
N SER A 93 3.34 3.50 9.56
CA SER A 93 2.03 4.16 9.66
C SER A 93 1.88 5.05 10.92
N ASP A 94 2.83 4.97 11.85
CA ASP A 94 2.72 5.55 13.20
C ASP A 94 3.38 6.93 13.32
N THR A 95 3.02 7.86 12.43
CA THR A 95 3.62 9.21 12.42
C THR A 95 2.71 10.31 12.99
N LYS A 96 1.45 9.99 13.32
CA LYS A 96 0.47 10.95 13.87
C LYS A 96 -0.42 10.40 15.01
N GLY A 97 -0.21 9.17 15.47
CA GLY A 97 -0.98 8.59 16.57
C GLY A 97 -0.37 8.94 17.94
N HIS A 98 -1.17 9.48 18.86
CA HIS A 98 -0.76 9.78 20.25
C HIS A 98 -0.41 8.54 21.11
N GLN A 99 -0.14 7.37 20.50
CA GLN A 99 -0.05 6.10 21.22
C GLN A 99 1.36 5.52 21.37
N TYR A 100 2.40 6.02 20.69
CA TYR A 100 3.72 5.38 20.72
C TYR A 100 4.92 6.34 20.63
N HIS A 101 6.08 5.88 21.12
CA HIS A 101 7.34 6.63 21.07
C HIS A 101 7.84 6.83 19.61
N ALA A 102 7.73 8.06 19.11
CA ALA A 102 8.06 8.43 17.73
C ALA A 102 9.46 7.97 17.22
N GLY A 103 10.47 7.86 18.08
CA GLY A 103 11.82 7.44 17.69
C GLY A 103 11.90 5.99 17.21
N SER A 104 11.21 5.08 17.90
CA SER A 104 11.24 3.64 17.59
C SER A 104 10.45 3.25 16.34
N ALA A 105 9.30 3.89 16.09
CA ALA A 105 8.51 3.67 14.88
C ALA A 105 9.34 4.01 13.62
N LYS A 106 10.18 5.04 13.71
CA LYS A 106 11.11 5.42 12.65
C LYS A 106 12.13 4.33 12.34
N GLU A 107 12.73 3.70 13.34
CA GLU A 107 13.72 2.63 13.13
C GLU A 107 13.10 1.38 12.51
N GLU A 108 11.91 0.98 12.98
CA GLU A 108 11.12 -0.09 12.36
C GLU A 108 10.80 0.23 10.89
N CYS A 109 10.40 1.46 10.58
CA CYS A 109 10.14 1.83 9.20
C CYS A 109 11.39 1.83 8.31
N VAL A 110 12.57 2.17 8.87
CA VAL A 110 13.85 2.09 8.16
C VAL A 110 14.17 0.66 7.74
N ILE A 111 14.09 -0.29 8.68
CA ILE A 111 14.36 -1.70 8.38
C ILE A 111 13.30 -2.28 7.43
N ALA A 112 12.02 -1.92 7.61
CA ALA A 112 10.94 -2.36 6.71
C ALA A 112 11.18 -1.91 5.27
N ASN A 113 11.59 -0.65 5.06
CA ASN A 113 11.87 -0.11 3.72
C ASN A 113 13.14 -0.71 3.09
N PHE A 114 14.16 -1.01 3.90
CA PHE A 114 15.36 -1.70 3.42
C PHE A 114 15.01 -3.05 2.80
N PHE A 115 14.23 -3.87 3.51
CA PHE A 115 13.82 -5.19 3.03
C PHE A 115 12.82 -5.11 1.88
N LEU A 116 11.90 -4.14 1.87
CA LEU A 116 11.01 -3.89 0.71
C LEU A 116 11.79 -3.61 -0.57
N LYS A 117 12.85 -2.79 -0.48
CA LYS A 117 13.74 -2.51 -1.63
C LYS A 117 14.44 -3.77 -2.11
N ARG A 118 14.83 -4.67 -1.21
CA ARG A 118 15.42 -5.97 -1.57
C ARG A 118 14.41 -6.88 -2.26
N VAL A 119 13.16 -6.95 -1.79
CA VAL A 119 12.08 -7.69 -2.48
C VAL A 119 11.96 -7.22 -3.92
N LEU A 120 11.82 -5.91 -4.16
CA LEU A 120 11.68 -5.37 -5.52
C LEU A 120 12.95 -5.50 -6.38
N LYS A 121 14.12 -5.66 -5.76
CA LYS A 121 15.37 -5.98 -6.48
C LYS A 121 15.40 -7.45 -6.92
N ILE A 122 14.93 -8.35 -6.07
CA ILE A 122 14.85 -9.79 -6.35
C ILE A 122 13.75 -10.08 -7.38
N ASN A 123 12.56 -9.53 -7.12
CA ASN A 123 11.38 -9.68 -7.95
C ASN A 123 10.71 -8.30 -8.16
N PRO A 124 11.00 -7.62 -9.29
CA PRO A 124 10.39 -6.32 -9.59
C PRO A 124 8.88 -6.40 -9.86
N ASN A 125 8.34 -7.62 -10.00
CA ASN A 125 6.92 -7.92 -10.22
C ASN A 125 6.25 -8.51 -8.97
N ASN A 126 6.86 -8.39 -7.78
CA ASN A 126 6.17 -8.74 -6.54
C ASN A 126 5.04 -7.72 -6.29
N GLY A 127 3.78 -8.16 -6.48
CA GLY A 127 2.59 -7.32 -6.43
C GLY A 127 2.30 -6.75 -5.03
N LEU A 128 2.59 -7.48 -3.94
CA LEU A 128 2.46 -6.94 -2.58
C LEU A 128 3.48 -5.82 -2.34
N ALA A 129 4.72 -6.02 -2.76
CA ALA A 129 5.76 -5.00 -2.62
C ALA A 129 5.46 -3.75 -3.47
N LEU A 130 4.94 -3.93 -4.68
CA LEU A 130 4.50 -2.83 -5.53
C LEU A 130 3.29 -2.09 -4.93
N LEU A 131 2.32 -2.81 -4.37
CA LEU A 131 1.18 -2.21 -3.67
C LEU A 131 1.65 -1.35 -2.49
N THR A 132 2.53 -1.89 -1.63
CA THR A 132 3.10 -1.13 -0.52
C THR A 132 3.89 0.09 -1.00
N LYS A 133 4.65 -0.06 -2.09
CA LYS A 133 5.41 1.06 -2.64
C LYS A 133 4.50 2.18 -3.14
N GLY A 134 3.39 1.82 -3.77
CA GLY A 134 2.32 2.76 -4.14
C GLY A 134 1.76 3.48 -2.92
N PHE A 135 1.43 2.73 -1.86
CA PHE A 135 0.93 3.28 -0.60
C PHE A 135 1.90 4.28 0.04
N TYR A 136 3.18 3.96 0.14
CA TYR A 136 4.16 4.90 0.71
C TYR A 136 4.30 6.18 -0.13
N HIS A 137 4.20 6.10 -1.45
CA HIS A 137 4.21 7.32 -2.26
C HIS A 137 2.90 8.12 -2.16
N HIS A 138 1.77 7.47 -1.88
CA HIS A 138 0.48 8.12 -1.69
C HIS A 138 0.38 8.83 -0.33
N ASP A 139 0.64 8.12 0.77
CA ASP A 139 0.46 8.62 2.15
C ASP A 139 1.48 9.71 2.54
N PHE A 140 2.70 9.63 2.00
CA PHE A 140 3.74 10.65 2.19
C PHE A 140 3.80 11.66 1.02
N GLY A 141 2.81 11.61 0.13
CA GLY A 141 2.82 12.23 -1.20
C GLY A 141 2.10 13.56 -1.34
N GLY A 142 2.33 14.51 -0.42
CA GLY A 142 1.74 15.86 -0.53
C GLY A 142 2.20 16.71 -1.73
N VAL A 143 2.93 16.12 -2.69
CA VAL A 143 3.44 16.76 -3.91
C VAL A 143 3.12 15.85 -5.09
N GLU A 144 2.72 16.47 -6.21
CA GLU A 144 2.28 15.82 -7.45
C GLU A 144 3.19 14.65 -7.89
N GLU A 145 4.50 14.86 -7.94
CA GLU A 145 5.50 13.84 -8.34
C GLU A 145 5.35 12.51 -7.58
N ASN A 146 5.04 12.58 -6.29
CA ASN A 146 4.85 11.38 -5.47
C ASN A 146 3.55 10.67 -5.84
N MET A 147 2.48 11.41 -6.16
CA MET A 147 1.23 10.81 -6.62
C MET A 147 1.40 10.10 -7.97
N GLN A 148 2.14 10.66 -8.92
CA GLN A 148 2.40 9.91 -10.17
C GLN A 148 3.22 8.64 -9.93
N LYS A 149 4.19 8.67 -9.02
CA LYS A 149 4.92 7.45 -8.61
C LYS A 149 3.95 6.44 -8.01
N ALA A 150 3.08 6.86 -7.09
CA ALA A 150 2.07 6.02 -6.47
C ALA A 150 1.18 5.34 -7.52
N ILE A 151 0.61 6.12 -8.45
CA ILE A 151 -0.18 5.60 -9.58
C ILE A 151 0.62 4.57 -10.37
N SER A 152 1.89 4.87 -10.71
CA SER A 152 2.70 3.92 -11.51
C SER A 152 2.90 2.57 -10.83
N TYR A 153 3.05 2.56 -9.50
CA TYR A 153 3.21 1.33 -8.73
C TYR A 153 1.88 0.59 -8.58
N TYR A 154 0.79 1.31 -8.32
CA TYR A 154 -0.54 0.72 -8.27
C TYR A 154 -0.97 0.12 -9.60
N GLU A 155 -0.73 0.78 -10.72
CA GLU A 155 -1.04 0.26 -12.07
C GLU A 155 -0.28 -1.03 -12.34
N LYS A 156 1.03 -1.05 -12.03
CA LYS A 156 1.83 -2.29 -12.15
C LYS A 156 1.26 -3.40 -11.27
N ALA A 157 1.01 -3.12 -9.99
CA ALA A 157 0.45 -4.12 -9.07
C ALA A 157 -0.90 -4.65 -9.55
N TYR A 158 -1.78 -3.75 -10.02
CA TYR A 158 -3.12 -4.06 -10.53
C TYR A 158 -3.07 -4.97 -11.77
N HIS A 159 -2.09 -4.80 -12.66
CA HIS A 159 -1.99 -5.57 -13.90
C HIS A 159 -1.25 -6.92 -13.80
N LEU A 160 -0.43 -7.14 -12.76
CA LEU A 160 0.45 -8.31 -12.70
C LEU A 160 -0.26 -9.64 -12.43
N TYR A 161 -1.40 -9.63 -11.74
CA TYR A 161 -2.06 -10.88 -11.30
C TYR A 161 -3.54 -10.96 -11.67
N GLY A 162 -3.96 -10.20 -12.69
CA GLY A 162 -5.39 -9.93 -12.90
C GLY A 162 -5.99 -9.23 -11.67
N ASN A 163 -7.31 -9.26 -11.51
CA ASN A 163 -8.07 -8.58 -10.45
C ASN A 163 -7.68 -8.90 -8.97
N ARG A 164 -6.54 -9.55 -8.69
CA ARG A 164 -6.09 -9.97 -7.35
C ARG A 164 -5.55 -8.84 -6.47
N VAL A 165 -5.21 -7.67 -7.02
CA VAL A 165 -4.83 -6.49 -6.22
C VAL A 165 -5.96 -5.45 -6.24
N LEU A 166 -7.12 -5.85 -5.72
CA LEU A 166 -8.28 -4.96 -5.55
C LEU A 166 -7.93 -3.73 -4.71
N ALA A 167 -6.98 -3.86 -3.78
CA ALA A 167 -6.46 -2.72 -3.03
C ALA A 167 -5.79 -1.67 -3.94
N ALA A 168 -5.05 -2.08 -4.98
CA ALA A 168 -4.47 -1.14 -5.95
C ALA A 168 -5.57 -0.51 -6.79
N GLY A 169 -6.54 -1.30 -7.28
CA GLY A 169 -7.71 -0.79 -7.99
C GLY A 169 -8.54 0.19 -7.15
N SER A 170 -8.70 -0.07 -5.85
CA SER A 170 -9.43 0.79 -4.92
C SER A 170 -8.70 2.10 -4.66
N ASN A 171 -7.37 2.07 -4.54
CA ASN A 171 -6.55 3.27 -4.46
C ASN A 171 -6.62 4.10 -5.75
N LEU A 172 -6.51 3.47 -6.93
CA LEU A 172 -6.64 4.13 -8.22
C LEU A 172 -8.03 4.75 -8.41
N TYR A 173 -9.09 4.03 -8.01
CA TYR A 173 -10.45 4.57 -7.95
C TYR A 173 -10.50 5.84 -7.11
N GLY A 174 -10.02 5.81 -5.86
CA GLY A 174 -10.03 6.97 -4.98
C GLY A 174 -9.26 8.16 -5.55
N ILE A 175 -8.05 7.94 -6.06
CA ILE A 175 -7.20 8.99 -6.66
C ILE A 175 -7.93 9.68 -7.81
N TYR A 176 -8.47 8.92 -8.77
CA TYR A 176 -9.14 9.50 -9.93
C TYR A 176 -10.54 10.05 -9.62
N MET A 177 -11.22 9.51 -8.60
CA MET A 177 -12.54 9.99 -8.16
C MET A 177 -12.46 11.37 -7.52
N HIS A 178 -11.41 11.62 -6.73
CA HIS A 178 -11.26 12.90 -6.01
C HIS A 178 -10.36 13.90 -6.73
N GLY A 179 -9.44 13.44 -7.58
CA GLY A 179 -8.42 14.31 -8.16
C GLY A 179 -7.45 14.84 -7.10
N SER A 180 -6.78 13.94 -6.38
CA SER A 180 -5.96 14.28 -5.21
C SER A 180 -4.48 14.47 -5.52
N GLY A 181 -3.83 15.36 -4.76
CA GLY A 181 -2.37 15.57 -4.79
C GLY A 181 -1.84 15.99 -6.17
N GLY A 182 -2.50 16.94 -6.83
CA GLY A 182 -2.10 17.47 -8.15
C GLY A 182 -2.58 16.64 -9.34
N ILE A 183 -3.17 15.47 -9.11
CA ILE A 183 -3.76 14.64 -10.17
C ILE A 183 -5.18 15.15 -10.48
N PRO A 184 -5.53 15.48 -11.73
CA PRO A 184 -6.90 15.86 -12.08
C PRO A 184 -7.89 14.72 -11.87
N GLN A 185 -9.14 15.07 -11.54
CA GLN A 185 -10.24 14.11 -11.50
C GLN A 185 -10.44 13.48 -12.88
N ASP A 186 -10.59 12.16 -12.91
CA ASP A 186 -10.91 11.39 -14.12
C ASP A 186 -11.99 10.35 -13.80
N LEU A 187 -13.24 10.76 -13.96
CA LEU A 187 -14.39 9.92 -13.64
C LEU A 187 -14.48 8.66 -14.51
N LYS A 188 -13.91 8.67 -15.73
CA LYS A 188 -13.89 7.50 -16.60
C LYS A 188 -12.95 6.44 -16.02
N LYS A 189 -11.74 6.84 -15.63
CA LYS A 189 -10.80 5.94 -14.95
C LYS A 189 -11.31 5.49 -13.59
N ALA A 190 -11.87 6.40 -12.79
CA ALA A 190 -12.47 6.06 -11.51
C ALA A 190 -13.53 4.97 -11.65
N LYS A 191 -14.47 5.13 -12.60
CA LYS A 191 -15.52 4.14 -12.87
C LYS A 191 -14.95 2.83 -13.40
N TYR A 192 -13.91 2.88 -14.24
CA TYR A 192 -13.21 1.69 -14.74
C TYR A 192 -12.66 0.83 -13.58
N TYR A 193 -11.85 1.40 -12.68
CA TYR A 193 -11.28 0.63 -11.57
C TYR A 193 -12.37 0.16 -10.61
N LEU A 194 -13.34 1.02 -10.28
CA LEU A 194 -14.45 0.65 -9.40
C LEU A 194 -15.26 -0.52 -9.96
N THR A 195 -15.48 -0.57 -11.27
CA THR A 195 -16.18 -1.68 -11.94
C THR A 195 -15.46 -3.00 -11.69
N HIS A 196 -14.15 -3.04 -11.93
CA HIS A 196 -13.36 -4.26 -11.74
C HIS A 196 -13.23 -4.64 -10.26
N VAL A 197 -13.19 -3.67 -9.34
CA VAL A 197 -13.22 -3.96 -7.91
C VAL A 197 -14.58 -4.53 -7.48
N ALA A 198 -15.68 -4.04 -8.06
CA ALA A 198 -17.03 -4.50 -7.77
C ALA A 198 -17.33 -5.92 -8.29
N GLU A 199 -16.64 -6.37 -9.34
CA GLU A 199 -16.78 -7.73 -9.87
C GLU A 199 -16.38 -8.81 -8.86
N ASP A 200 -15.44 -8.52 -7.95
CA ASP A 200 -14.99 -9.46 -6.91
C ASP A 200 -16.09 -9.75 -5.88
N ASN A 201 -16.82 -8.73 -5.45
CA ASN A 201 -17.93 -8.88 -4.53
C ASN A 201 -19.14 -8.04 -5.02
N PRO A 202 -20.05 -8.65 -5.81
CA PRO A 202 -21.24 -7.98 -6.35
C PRO A 202 -22.24 -7.48 -5.28
N ARG A 203 -22.07 -7.87 -4.02
CA ARG A 203 -22.87 -7.40 -2.87
C ARG A 203 -22.06 -6.51 -1.92
N GLY A 204 -20.78 -6.31 -2.21
CA GLY A 204 -19.87 -5.55 -1.37
C GLY A 204 -19.96 -4.05 -1.60
N LYS A 205 -19.18 -3.33 -0.79
CA LYS A 205 -19.07 -1.87 -0.81
C LYS A 205 -18.77 -1.28 -2.19
N ALA A 206 -17.86 -1.89 -2.94
CA ALA A 206 -17.51 -1.43 -4.29
C ALA A 206 -18.69 -1.54 -5.28
N ALA A 207 -19.47 -2.62 -5.21
CA ALA A 207 -20.67 -2.78 -6.04
C ALA A 207 -21.77 -1.78 -5.66
N TYR A 208 -21.93 -1.50 -4.36
CA TYR A 208 -22.81 -0.42 -3.90
C TYR A 208 -22.37 0.95 -4.42
N TYR A 209 -21.08 1.26 -4.36
CA TYR A 209 -20.52 2.50 -4.91
C TYR A 209 -20.70 2.60 -6.42
N LEU A 210 -20.51 1.49 -7.15
CA LEU A 210 -20.72 1.47 -8.59
C LEU A 210 -22.18 1.72 -8.96
N LYS A 211 -23.11 1.07 -8.26
CA LYS A 211 -24.56 1.24 -8.46
C LYS A 211 -25.01 2.68 -8.25
N ASN A 212 -24.37 3.38 -7.31
CA ASN A 212 -24.69 4.76 -6.95
C ASN A 212 -23.61 5.75 -7.42
N PHE A 213 -22.85 5.41 -8.47
CA PHE A 213 -21.66 6.17 -8.86
C PHE A 213 -21.97 7.65 -9.14
N ASP A 214 -23.02 7.92 -9.92
CA ASP A 214 -23.41 9.29 -10.27
C ASP A 214 -23.81 10.10 -9.03
N THR A 215 -24.42 9.44 -8.02
CA THR A 215 -24.71 10.06 -6.74
C THR A 215 -23.45 10.47 -5.99
N PHE A 216 -22.44 9.60 -5.94
CA PHE A 216 -21.15 9.96 -5.34
C PHE A 216 -20.44 11.08 -6.09
N VAL A 217 -20.53 11.10 -7.43
CA VAL A 217 -19.98 12.19 -8.25
C VAL A 217 -20.63 13.53 -7.89
N ASP A 218 -21.96 13.58 -7.76
CA ASP A 218 -22.66 14.81 -7.40
C ASP A 218 -22.31 15.29 -5.99
N LEU A 219 -22.22 14.37 -5.02
CA LEU A 219 -21.81 14.70 -3.66
C LEU A 219 -20.37 15.22 -3.60
N ILE A 220 -19.44 14.65 -4.38
CA ILE A 220 -18.06 15.14 -4.45
C ILE A 220 -18.01 16.54 -5.07
N LYS A 221 -18.82 16.84 -6.09
CA LYS A 221 -18.90 18.21 -6.61
C LYS A 221 -19.34 19.19 -5.53
N ILE A 222 -20.37 18.86 -4.75
CA ILE A 222 -20.83 19.70 -3.64
C ILE A 222 -19.73 19.86 -2.58
N SER A 223 -19.00 18.79 -2.25
CA SER A 223 -17.84 18.86 -1.34
C SER A 223 -16.75 19.78 -1.87
N ASN A 224 -16.39 19.64 -3.15
CA ASN A 224 -15.37 20.48 -3.79
C ASN A 224 -15.81 21.95 -3.86
N ASP A 225 -17.11 22.25 -3.95
CA ASP A 225 -17.62 23.62 -3.83
C ASP A 225 -17.30 24.21 -2.44
N GLY A 226 -17.36 23.40 -1.39
CA GLY A 226 -16.97 23.77 -0.03
C GLY A 226 -15.46 24.08 0.07
N ASP A 227 -14.61 23.23 -0.49
CA ASP A 227 -13.15 23.49 -0.52
C ASP A 227 -12.83 24.79 -1.26
N ARG A 228 -13.50 25.05 -2.40
CA ARG A 228 -13.37 26.31 -3.15
C ARG A 228 -13.76 27.54 -2.35
N CYS A 229 -14.64 27.42 -1.35
CA CYS A 229 -14.90 28.53 -0.45
C CYS A 229 -13.59 28.97 0.25
N TYR A 230 -12.86 28.03 0.85
CA TYR A 230 -11.63 28.36 1.54
C TYR A 230 -10.53 28.90 0.60
N GLU A 231 -10.47 28.40 -0.63
CA GLU A 231 -9.48 28.84 -1.62
C GLU A 231 -9.74 30.25 -2.16
N GLN A 232 -11.01 30.61 -2.40
CA GLN A 232 -11.35 31.89 -3.04
C GLN A 232 -11.17 33.10 -2.12
N ALA A 233 -11.44 32.95 -0.82
CA ALA A 233 -11.34 34.05 0.12
C ALA A 233 -10.83 33.61 1.49
N PRO A 234 -9.58 33.09 1.58
CA PRO A 234 -9.06 32.41 2.78
C PRO A 234 -9.08 33.26 4.06
N ASN A 235 -9.05 34.59 3.93
CA ASN A 235 -9.05 35.53 5.05
C ASN A 235 -10.42 36.17 5.33
N ASN A 236 -11.46 35.90 4.52
CA ASN A 236 -12.78 36.50 4.66
C ASN A 236 -13.76 35.54 5.36
N ARG A 237 -13.71 35.52 6.69
CA ARG A 237 -14.52 34.60 7.51
C ARG A 237 -16.03 34.70 7.25
N ASP A 238 -16.56 35.91 7.07
CA ASP A 238 -17.99 36.13 6.86
C ASP A 238 -18.45 35.60 5.49
N TRP A 239 -17.62 35.78 4.46
CA TRP A 239 -17.87 35.21 3.14
C TRP A 239 -17.77 33.69 3.17
N ILE A 240 -16.73 33.13 3.81
CA ILE A 240 -16.55 31.67 3.92
C ILE A 240 -17.77 31.07 4.60
N LYS A 241 -18.22 31.65 5.72
CA LYS A 241 -19.41 31.17 6.43
C LYS A 241 -20.63 31.12 5.52
N LYS A 242 -20.95 32.21 4.81
CA LYS A 242 -22.09 32.25 3.89
C LYS A 242 -21.97 31.24 2.74
N CYS A 243 -20.76 31.05 2.22
CA CYS A 243 -20.46 30.08 1.16
C CYS A 243 -20.70 28.65 1.64
N ILE A 244 -20.20 28.31 2.84
CA ILE A 244 -20.41 27.01 3.47
C ILE A 244 -21.88 26.77 3.80
N ASP A 245 -22.60 27.76 4.35
CA ASP A 245 -24.04 27.67 4.61
C ASP A 245 -24.82 27.32 3.31
N GLU A 246 -24.39 27.85 2.15
CA GLU A 246 -24.98 27.50 0.86
C GLU A 246 -24.67 26.06 0.42
N VAL A 247 -23.43 25.59 0.64
CA VAL A 247 -22.99 24.22 0.35
C VAL A 247 -23.75 23.22 1.24
N GLU A 248 -23.94 23.52 2.52
CA GLU A 248 -24.73 22.72 3.44
C GLU A 248 -26.19 22.62 2.98
N ARG A 249 -26.80 23.74 2.59
CA ARG A 249 -28.16 23.75 2.02
C ARG A 249 -28.27 22.87 0.77
N LYS A 250 -27.31 22.97 -0.16
CA LYS A 250 -27.26 22.11 -1.36
C LYS A 250 -27.15 20.63 -0.99
N THR A 251 -26.35 20.31 0.03
CA THR A 251 -26.18 18.95 0.54
C THR A 251 -27.48 18.41 1.12
N GLU A 252 -28.16 19.18 1.97
CA GLU A 252 -29.45 18.78 2.54
C GLU A 252 -30.54 18.60 1.48
N GLU A 253 -30.63 19.50 0.52
CA GLU A 253 -31.58 19.40 -0.60
C GLU A 253 -31.32 18.15 -1.43
N TYR A 254 -30.05 17.86 -1.71
CA TYR A 254 -29.66 16.63 -2.38
C TYR A 254 -30.07 15.39 -1.59
N GLN A 255 -29.76 15.35 -0.29
CA GLN A 255 -30.12 14.23 0.58
C GLN A 255 -31.64 14.04 0.67
N LYS A 256 -32.42 15.10 0.88
CA LYS A 256 -33.90 15.06 0.93
C LYS A 256 -34.48 14.53 -0.38
N LYS A 257 -33.95 14.96 -1.53
CA LYS A 257 -34.39 14.49 -2.86
C LYS A 257 -34.12 12.99 -3.09
N HIS A 258 -33.09 12.45 -2.44
CA HIS A 258 -32.65 11.07 -2.63
C HIS A 258 -32.84 10.20 -1.37
N GLN A 259 -33.67 10.64 -0.41
CA GLN A 259 -34.04 9.83 0.76
C GLN A 259 -34.82 8.58 0.31
N GLY A 260 -34.30 7.39 0.64
CA GLY A 260 -34.89 6.09 0.32
C GLY A 260 -34.08 5.19 -0.63
N THR A 261 -33.06 5.73 -1.31
CA THR A 261 -32.15 4.94 -2.18
C THR A 261 -30.82 4.57 -1.49
N GLN A 262 -30.53 5.17 -0.34
CA GLN A 262 -29.32 4.96 0.47
C GLN A 262 -29.66 4.17 1.74
N LYS A 263 -29.79 2.84 1.63
CA LYS A 263 -29.55 1.99 2.80
C LYS A 263 -28.13 1.44 2.69
N GLU A 264 -27.21 2.11 3.37
CA GLU A 264 -25.83 1.65 3.58
C GLU A 264 -25.77 0.32 4.37
N THR A 265 -26.88 -0.08 5.00
CA THR A 265 -27.02 -1.31 5.78
C THR A 265 -26.86 -2.59 4.97
N ASP A 266 -26.92 -2.53 3.65
CA ASP A 266 -26.84 -3.72 2.78
C ASP A 266 -25.40 -4.00 2.32
N ALA A 267 -24.42 -3.14 2.65
CA ALA A 267 -23.02 -3.25 2.22
C ALA A 267 -22.06 -3.82 3.28
N ASN A 268 -22.55 -4.12 4.49
CA ASN A 268 -21.79 -4.74 5.59
C ASN A 268 -22.09 -6.26 5.70
N GLY A 269 -22.26 -6.93 4.56
CA GLY A 269 -22.37 -8.39 4.48
C GLY A 269 -21.03 -9.03 4.20
#